data_AF-K2MNJ8-F1
#
_entry.id   AF-K2MNJ8-F1
#
_cell.length_a   1.000
_cell.length_b   1.000
_cell.length_c   1.000
_cell.angle_alpha   90.00
_cell.angle_beta   90.00
_cell.angle_gamma   90.00
#
_symmetry.space_group_name_H-M   'P 1'
#
loop_
_entity.id
_entity.type
_entity.pdbx_description
1 polymer ?
#
loop_
_entity_poly.entity_id
_entity_poly.type
_entity_poly.pdbx_seq_one_letter_code
_entity_poly.pdbx_strand_id
1 'polypeptide(L)'
;MNELAITNDSAVVLSGNVFQTVRASSSAIYFGESSLRVSWRSIFAVVGNTFHMAVGADSTLMYLKGSKQSSSLSVLNNSAVVIRGNIVTSPVKYFIFYRFALIVESHSAVVFQGNEMQRSLAVFYPTDSSNIHYNSWLQLSGNLCRESPLEAFAFFYPRLNLRDSTVSVSGNQFMSSTVSQTMLQISKRPHDLTNGVIVAACNTVTGVEEANYAIPSVYNPTILNCSDPCALATSCFPAYTTTASSDGCACACAEGGHGDACLPVSVPEPPSIDDADLCLRDVRVDV
;
A
#
# COMPACT_ATOMS: atom_id res chain seq x y z
N MET A 1 17.26 2.20 -19.88
CA MET A 1 16.74 1.81 -18.55
C MET A 1 15.69 0.77 -18.81
N ASN A 2 15.79 -0.39 -18.18
CA ASN A 2 14.71 -1.37 -18.24
C ASN A 2 13.61 -0.85 -17.30
N GLU A 3 12.39 -0.73 -17.79
CA GLU A 3 11.25 -0.22 -17.05
C GLU A 3 10.05 -1.07 -17.46
N LEU A 4 9.30 -1.59 -16.48
CA LEU A 4 7.98 -2.12 -16.78
C LEU A 4 6.99 -0.98 -16.67
N ALA A 5 6.55 -0.48 -17.82
CA ALA A 5 5.60 0.60 -17.92
C ALA A 5 4.19 0.08 -18.22
N ILE A 6 3.23 0.41 -17.35
CA ILE A 6 1.80 0.24 -17.57
C ILE A 6 1.27 1.64 -17.84
N THR A 7 0.82 1.88 -19.08
CA THR A 7 0.54 3.22 -19.58
C THR A 7 -0.64 3.25 -20.53
N ASN A 8 -1.22 4.43 -20.72
CA ASN A 8 -2.26 4.71 -21.70
C ASN A 8 -3.50 3.85 -21.48
N ASP A 9 -4.19 4.09 -20.36
CA ASP A 9 -5.47 3.47 -20.04
C ASP A 9 -5.38 1.93 -19.96
N SER A 10 -4.25 1.42 -19.47
CA SER A 10 -3.96 -0.02 -19.39
C SER A 10 -3.97 -0.56 -17.97
N ALA A 11 -4.19 -1.86 -17.84
CA ALA A 11 -4.27 -2.55 -16.56
C ALA A 11 -3.39 -3.81 -16.54
N VAL A 12 -2.72 -4.05 -15.42
CA VAL A 12 -2.16 -5.35 -15.07
C VAL A 12 -2.73 -5.75 -13.72
N VAL A 13 -3.44 -6.87 -13.68
CA VAL A 13 -4.14 -7.34 -12.48
C VAL A 13 -3.76 -8.78 -12.18
N LEU A 14 -3.25 -9.00 -10.97
CA LEU A 14 -3.06 -10.32 -10.38
C LEU A 14 -4.19 -10.54 -9.38
N SER A 15 -5.17 -11.38 -9.72
CA SER A 15 -6.32 -11.60 -8.84
C SER A 15 -6.74 -13.05 -8.70
N GLY A 16 -7.13 -13.44 -7.47
CA GLY A 16 -7.64 -14.78 -7.17
C GLY A 16 -6.62 -15.91 -7.30
N ASN A 17 -5.33 -15.61 -7.31
CA ASN A 17 -4.28 -16.62 -7.49
C ASN A 17 -3.78 -17.19 -6.16
N VAL A 18 -3.15 -18.37 -6.24
CA VAL A 18 -2.34 -18.93 -5.16
C VAL A 18 -0.88 -18.92 -5.60
N PHE A 19 -0.04 -18.15 -4.90
CA PHE A 19 1.39 -18.11 -5.14
C PHE A 19 2.13 -18.94 -4.09
N GLN A 20 3.09 -19.75 -4.51
CA GLN A 20 3.90 -20.55 -3.60
C GLN A 20 5.38 -20.33 -3.89
N THR A 21 6.14 -19.90 -2.88
CA THR A 21 7.61 -19.87 -2.97
C THR A 21 8.20 -21.09 -2.25
N VAL A 22 9.30 -21.62 -2.78
CA VAL A 22 9.95 -22.85 -2.25
C VAL A 22 11.30 -22.60 -1.59
N ARG A 23 11.84 -21.37 -1.68
CA ARG A 23 13.13 -20.99 -1.10
C ARG A 23 12.96 -20.00 0.04
N ALA A 24 13.75 -20.17 1.10
CA ALA A 24 13.73 -19.32 2.30
C ALA A 24 14.03 -17.83 2.03
N SER A 25 14.85 -17.53 1.01
CA SER A 25 15.07 -16.17 0.51
C SER A 25 14.39 -16.05 -0.84
N SER A 26 13.17 -15.53 -0.85
CA SER A 26 12.34 -15.46 -2.06
C SER A 26 11.41 -14.25 -2.05
N SER A 27 10.96 -13.90 -3.26
CA SER A 27 9.87 -12.96 -3.48
C SER A 27 8.85 -13.57 -4.42
N ALA A 28 7.56 -13.41 -4.09
CA ALA A 28 6.47 -13.88 -4.94
C ALA A 28 6.32 -12.96 -6.16
N ILE A 29 6.49 -11.66 -5.95
CA ILE A 29 6.49 -10.65 -7.01
C ILE A 29 7.81 -9.88 -6.90
N TYR A 30 8.59 -9.90 -7.97
CA TYR A 30 9.94 -9.32 -7.99
C TYR A 30 10.12 -8.41 -9.19
N PHE A 31 10.29 -7.12 -8.92
CA PHE A 31 10.76 -6.15 -9.90
C PHE A 31 12.25 -5.89 -9.62
N GLY A 32 13.10 -6.51 -10.44
CA GLY A 32 14.56 -6.41 -10.34
C GLY A 32 15.08 -5.04 -10.75
N GLU A 33 16.06 -4.99 -11.65
CA GLU A 33 16.64 -3.69 -12.09
C GLU A 33 15.66 -2.76 -12.80
N SER A 34 14.46 -3.24 -13.11
CA SER A 34 13.42 -2.44 -13.74
C SER A 34 12.57 -1.70 -12.71
N SER A 35 12.35 -0.41 -12.96
CA SER A 35 11.31 0.37 -12.26
C SER A 35 9.94 -0.14 -12.65
N LEU A 36 8.99 -0.15 -11.71
CA LEU A 36 7.57 -0.25 -12.04
C LEU A 36 7.02 1.17 -12.23
N ARG A 37 6.51 1.48 -13.42
CA ARG A 37 5.84 2.75 -13.70
C ARG A 37 4.40 2.50 -14.13
N VAL A 38 3.47 3.13 -13.43
CA VAL A 38 2.04 3.13 -13.76
C VAL A 38 1.66 4.57 -14.04
N SER A 39 1.23 4.86 -15.27
CA SER A 39 0.98 6.25 -15.69
C SER A 39 -0.18 6.37 -16.66
N TRP A 40 -0.74 7.57 -16.79
CA TRP A 40 -1.79 7.88 -17.77
C TRP A 40 -3.02 6.99 -17.59
N ARG A 41 -3.77 7.23 -16.51
CA ARG A 41 -5.02 6.53 -16.19
C ARG A 41 -4.90 5.00 -16.22
N SER A 42 -3.78 4.49 -15.72
CA SER A 42 -3.48 3.06 -15.72
C SER A 42 -3.48 2.47 -14.31
N ILE A 43 -3.55 1.13 -14.21
CA ILE A 43 -3.57 0.43 -12.93
C ILE A 43 -2.65 -0.80 -12.88
N PHE A 44 -1.95 -0.95 -11.76
CA PHE A 44 -1.37 -2.23 -11.33
C PHE A 44 -2.11 -2.71 -10.08
N ALA A 45 -2.71 -3.88 -10.11
CA ALA A 45 -3.50 -4.39 -9.00
C ALA A 45 -3.11 -5.81 -8.58
N VAL A 46 -3.06 -6.04 -7.27
CA VAL A 46 -2.84 -7.35 -6.64
C VAL A 46 -4.00 -7.57 -5.66
N VAL A 47 -5.00 -8.34 -6.07
CA VAL A 47 -6.31 -8.38 -5.39
C VAL A 47 -6.75 -9.79 -5.05
N GLY A 48 -7.00 -10.09 -3.78
CA GLY A 48 -7.63 -11.35 -3.38
C GLY A 48 -6.77 -12.60 -3.61
N ASN A 49 -5.44 -12.48 -3.59
CA ASN A 49 -4.54 -13.62 -3.77
C ASN A 49 -4.14 -14.23 -2.42
N THR A 50 -3.80 -15.52 -2.45
CA THR A 50 -3.20 -16.22 -1.31
C THR A 50 -1.72 -16.48 -1.58
N PHE A 51 -0.85 -16.14 -0.63
CA PHE A 51 0.60 -16.30 -0.74
C PHE A 51 1.12 -17.26 0.32
N HIS A 52 1.60 -18.41 -0.14
CA HIS A 52 2.33 -19.40 0.64
C HIS A 52 3.83 -19.15 0.51
N MET A 53 4.35 -18.27 1.36
CA MET A 53 5.78 -17.95 1.38
C MET A 53 6.54 -19.06 2.12
N ALA A 54 7.63 -19.55 1.55
CA ALA A 54 8.56 -20.42 2.26
C ALA A 54 9.10 -19.70 3.50
N VAL A 55 9.11 -20.41 4.64
CA VAL A 55 9.58 -19.87 5.91
C VAL A 55 11.08 -19.60 5.81
N GLY A 56 11.46 -18.35 6.03
CA GLY A 56 12.85 -17.90 5.97
C GLY A 56 13.01 -16.47 6.47
N ALA A 57 14.20 -16.13 6.97
CA ALA A 57 14.45 -14.82 7.58
C ALA A 57 14.42 -13.65 6.57
N ASP A 58 14.52 -13.93 5.27
CA ASP A 58 14.69 -12.93 4.21
C ASP A 58 13.67 -13.03 3.08
N SER A 59 12.49 -13.62 3.34
CA SER A 59 11.40 -13.61 2.35
C SER A 59 10.73 -12.24 2.30
N THR A 60 10.43 -11.75 1.10
CA THR A 60 9.73 -10.47 0.88
C THR A 60 8.66 -10.69 -0.17
N LEU A 61 7.38 -10.48 0.15
CA LEU A 61 6.30 -10.83 -0.79
C LEU A 61 6.41 -10.05 -2.10
N MET A 62 6.44 -8.72 -2.03
CA MET A 62 6.69 -7.81 -3.15
C MET A 62 7.99 -7.06 -2.96
N TYR A 63 8.96 -7.31 -3.84
CA TYR A 63 10.24 -6.63 -3.83
C TYR A 63 10.37 -5.75 -5.07
N LEU A 64 10.41 -4.44 -4.87
CA LEU A 64 10.62 -3.46 -5.91
C LEU A 64 12.02 -2.86 -5.74
N LYS A 65 12.96 -3.29 -6.59
CA LYS A 65 14.33 -2.81 -6.53
C LYS A 65 14.45 -1.45 -7.20
N GLY A 66 14.27 -1.35 -8.52
CA GLY A 66 14.65 -0.16 -9.30
C GLY A 66 16.18 0.00 -9.39
N SER A 67 16.68 1.23 -9.56
CA SER A 67 18.11 1.52 -9.64
C SER A 67 18.48 2.89 -9.03
N LYS A 68 19.77 3.24 -8.95
CA LYS A 68 20.14 4.61 -8.51
C LYS A 68 19.64 5.69 -9.48
N GLN A 69 19.37 5.32 -10.73
CA GLN A 69 18.90 6.22 -11.78
C GLN A 69 17.37 6.16 -11.96
N SER A 70 16.66 5.26 -11.26
CA SER A 70 15.22 5.07 -11.41
C SER A 70 14.54 4.72 -10.08
N SER A 71 13.34 5.22 -9.85
CA SER A 71 12.54 4.87 -8.69
C SER A 71 12.21 3.36 -8.66
N SER A 72 11.91 2.83 -7.47
CA SER A 72 11.32 1.49 -7.34
C SER A 72 9.91 1.45 -7.94
N LEU A 73 9.15 2.52 -7.69
CA LEU A 73 7.78 2.69 -8.14
C LEU A 73 7.51 4.16 -8.51
N SER A 74 6.88 4.38 -9.66
CA SER A 74 6.26 5.66 -10.04
C SER A 74 4.79 5.46 -10.41
N VAL A 75 3.87 6.13 -9.70
CA VAL A 75 2.44 6.16 -10.02
C VAL A 75 2.06 7.59 -10.37
N LEU A 76 1.68 7.82 -11.63
CA LEU A 76 1.62 9.16 -12.22
C LEU A 76 0.33 9.39 -13.00
N ASN A 77 -0.06 10.65 -13.14
CA ASN A 77 -1.10 11.11 -14.08
C ASN A 77 -2.42 10.32 -13.95
N ASN A 78 -3.11 10.50 -12.83
CA ASN A 78 -4.39 9.86 -12.53
C ASN A 78 -4.31 8.33 -12.57
N SER A 79 -3.24 7.73 -12.04
CA SER A 79 -3.08 6.26 -12.05
C SER A 79 -3.16 5.67 -10.65
N ALA A 80 -3.31 4.35 -10.55
CA ALA A 80 -3.35 3.68 -9.26
C ALA A 80 -2.47 2.43 -9.18
N VAL A 81 -1.96 2.18 -7.98
CA VAL A 81 -1.47 0.85 -7.57
C VAL A 81 -2.35 0.38 -6.41
N VAL A 82 -2.94 -0.81 -6.53
CA VAL A 82 -3.91 -1.32 -5.56
C VAL A 82 -3.52 -2.71 -5.09
N ILE A 83 -3.29 -2.87 -3.78
CA ILE A 83 -2.98 -4.14 -3.14
C ILE A 83 -4.05 -4.40 -2.09
N ARG A 84 -5.02 -5.25 -2.42
CA ARG A 84 -6.24 -5.39 -1.63
C ARG A 84 -6.61 -6.84 -1.34
N GLY A 85 -7.01 -7.13 -0.10
CA GLY A 85 -7.66 -8.39 0.25
C GLY A 85 -6.77 -9.63 0.09
N ASN A 86 -5.45 -9.48 0.12
CA ASN A 86 -4.54 -10.62 -0.03
C ASN A 86 -4.28 -11.28 1.33
N ILE A 87 -4.00 -12.59 1.31
CA ILE A 87 -3.66 -13.38 2.49
C ILE A 87 -2.22 -13.88 2.37
N VAL A 88 -1.39 -13.61 3.39
CA VAL A 88 -0.02 -14.12 3.49
C VAL A 88 0.06 -15.10 4.64
N THR A 89 0.16 -16.40 4.32
CA THR A 89 -0.05 -17.45 5.32
C THR A 89 1.16 -17.72 6.21
N SER A 90 2.33 -17.22 5.83
CA SER A 90 3.60 -17.47 6.52
C SER A 90 4.27 -16.15 6.92
N PRO A 91 5.11 -16.13 7.98
CA PRO A 91 5.91 -14.96 8.30
C PRO A 91 6.82 -14.56 7.14
N VAL A 92 6.96 -13.25 6.94
CA VAL A 92 7.84 -12.65 5.92
C VAL A 92 8.70 -11.58 6.55
N LYS A 93 9.85 -11.26 5.99
CA LYS A 93 10.59 -10.07 6.42
C LYS A 93 9.79 -8.80 6.10
N TYR A 94 9.34 -8.68 4.84
CA TYR A 94 8.53 -7.56 4.38
C TYR A 94 7.35 -8.03 3.53
N PHE A 95 6.20 -7.36 3.66
CA PHE A 95 5.13 -7.54 2.68
C PHE A 95 5.50 -6.80 1.39
N ILE A 96 5.80 -5.50 1.49
CA ILE A 96 6.25 -4.68 0.37
C ILE A 96 7.53 -3.97 0.74
N PHE A 97 8.54 -4.10 -0.12
CA PHE A 97 9.84 -3.45 0.02
C PHE A 97 10.18 -2.61 -1.20
N TYR A 98 10.58 -1.36 -0.99
CA TYR A 98 11.08 -0.47 -2.03
C TYR A 98 12.54 -0.11 -1.74
N ARG A 99 13.45 -0.47 -2.65
CA ARG A 99 14.89 -0.25 -2.44
C ARG A 99 15.32 1.19 -2.70
N PHE A 100 14.75 1.80 -3.72
CA PHE A 100 14.91 3.20 -4.13
C PHE A 100 13.57 3.95 -4.05
N ALA A 101 13.52 5.16 -4.59
CA ALA A 101 12.41 6.09 -4.41
C ALA A 101 11.02 5.49 -4.73
N LEU A 102 10.03 5.88 -3.93
CA LEU A 102 8.60 5.70 -4.19
C LEU A 102 8.04 7.06 -4.63
N ILE A 103 7.37 7.11 -5.78
CA ILE A 103 6.82 8.35 -6.35
C ILE A 103 5.34 8.14 -6.63
N VAL A 104 4.49 9.02 -6.11
CA VAL A 104 3.05 9.05 -6.37
C VAL A 104 2.65 10.49 -6.64
N GLU A 105 2.30 10.82 -7.88
CA GLU A 105 2.10 12.19 -8.32
C GLU A 105 0.89 12.39 -9.24
N SER A 106 0.42 13.64 -9.30
CA SER A 106 -0.60 14.11 -10.25
C SER A 106 -1.92 13.35 -10.11
N HIS A 107 -2.57 13.54 -8.96
CA HIS A 107 -3.85 12.90 -8.59
C HIS A 107 -3.82 11.37 -8.70
N SER A 108 -2.68 10.77 -8.38
CA SER A 108 -2.50 9.31 -8.38
C SER A 108 -2.63 8.72 -6.98
N ALA A 109 -2.87 7.40 -6.92
CA ALA A 109 -3.11 6.71 -5.65
C ALA A 109 -2.28 5.43 -5.50
N VAL A 110 -1.82 5.16 -4.28
CA VAL A 110 -1.38 3.83 -3.84
C VAL A 110 -2.28 3.39 -2.71
N VAL A 111 -2.95 2.25 -2.87
CA VAL A 111 -3.91 1.70 -1.90
C VAL A 111 -3.42 0.35 -1.43
N PHE A 112 -3.25 0.20 -0.12
CA PHE A 112 -2.91 -1.05 0.55
C PHE A 112 -3.98 -1.37 1.59
N GLN A 113 -4.96 -2.19 1.21
CA GLN A 113 -6.22 -2.30 1.95
C GLN A 113 -6.61 -3.74 2.28
N GLY A 114 -7.03 -4.00 3.52
CA GLY A 114 -7.71 -5.26 3.85
C GLY A 114 -6.85 -6.51 3.70
N ASN A 115 -5.53 -6.40 3.75
CA ASN A 115 -4.64 -7.55 3.63
C ASN A 115 -4.44 -8.23 4.99
N GLU A 116 -4.38 -9.56 5.00
CA GLU A 116 -4.10 -10.37 6.16
C GLU A 116 -2.69 -10.95 6.08
N MET A 117 -1.93 -10.85 7.17
CA MET A 117 -0.56 -11.34 7.22
C MET A 117 -0.17 -11.91 8.58
N GLN A 118 0.78 -12.84 8.56
CA GLN A 118 1.51 -13.28 9.75
C GLN A 118 2.56 -12.24 10.18
N ARG A 119 3.40 -12.61 11.15
CA ARG A 119 4.51 -11.76 11.63
C ARG A 119 5.41 -11.25 10.51
N SER A 120 5.84 -10.00 10.63
CA SER A 120 6.86 -9.40 9.77
C SER A 120 7.89 -8.55 10.52
N LEU A 121 8.97 -8.15 9.84
CA LEU A 121 9.83 -7.07 10.35
C LEU A 121 9.13 -5.72 10.15
N ALA A 122 8.70 -5.47 8.90
CA ALA A 122 7.82 -4.35 8.56
C ALA A 122 6.86 -4.75 7.43
N VAL A 123 5.70 -4.10 7.31
CA VAL A 123 4.72 -4.43 6.26
C VAL A 123 5.00 -3.61 5.01
N PHE A 124 5.06 -2.29 5.13
CA PHE A 124 5.30 -1.36 4.03
C PHE A 124 6.62 -0.62 4.27
N TYR A 125 7.68 -0.96 3.53
CA TYR A 125 9.02 -0.48 3.82
C TYR A 125 9.74 0.13 2.60
N PRO A 126 9.54 1.42 2.33
CA PRO A 126 10.44 2.19 1.47
C PRO A 126 11.73 2.58 2.20
N THR A 127 12.87 2.32 1.56
CA THR A 127 14.23 2.57 2.09
C THR A 127 14.96 3.76 1.45
N ASP A 128 14.21 4.55 0.68
CA ASP A 128 14.64 5.82 0.11
C ASP A 128 13.48 6.85 0.22
N SER A 129 13.61 8.00 -0.44
CA SER A 129 12.59 9.03 -0.46
C SER A 129 11.24 8.49 -0.96
N SER A 130 10.19 8.74 -0.17
CA SER A 130 8.81 8.57 -0.60
C SER A 130 8.22 9.92 -0.90
N ASN A 131 7.82 10.18 -2.14
CA ASN A 131 7.38 11.47 -2.63
C ASN A 131 5.92 11.37 -3.07
N ILE A 132 5.00 11.94 -2.29
CA ILE A 132 3.57 11.95 -2.58
C ILE A 132 3.16 13.39 -2.86
N HIS A 133 2.94 13.73 -4.12
CA HIS A 133 2.77 15.13 -4.55
C HIS A 133 1.54 15.35 -5.43
N TYR A 134 1.11 16.61 -5.49
CA TYR A 134 0.12 17.11 -6.46
C TYR A 134 -1.23 16.38 -6.36
N ASN A 135 -1.89 16.54 -5.21
CA ASN A 135 -3.20 15.93 -4.90
C ASN A 135 -3.20 14.40 -4.95
N SER A 136 -2.09 13.77 -4.60
CA SER A 136 -1.97 12.31 -4.60
C SER A 136 -2.26 11.71 -3.22
N TRP A 137 -2.48 10.39 -3.19
CA TRP A 137 -2.87 9.69 -1.98
C TRP A 137 -2.12 8.37 -1.79
N LEU A 138 -1.64 8.15 -0.57
CA LEU A 138 -1.18 6.84 -0.11
C LEU A 138 -2.08 6.41 1.05
N GLN A 139 -2.82 5.32 0.85
CA GLN A 139 -3.74 4.76 1.83
C GLN A 139 -3.25 3.39 2.30
N LEU A 140 -3.12 3.22 3.62
CA LEU A 140 -2.83 1.95 4.26
C LEU A 140 -3.95 1.63 5.25
N SER A 141 -4.96 0.85 4.85
CA SER A 141 -6.21 0.73 5.63
C SER A 141 -6.74 -0.69 5.86
N GLY A 142 -7.32 -0.95 7.03
CA GLY A 142 -8.05 -2.17 7.31
C GLY A 142 -7.22 -3.47 7.29
N ASN A 143 -5.90 -3.38 7.43
CA ASN A 143 -5.03 -4.57 7.36
C ASN A 143 -4.96 -5.28 8.71
N LEU A 144 -4.84 -6.61 8.67
CA LEU A 144 -4.78 -7.47 9.86
C LEU A 144 -3.42 -8.18 9.94
N CYS A 145 -2.65 -7.85 10.97
CA CYS A 145 -1.45 -8.60 11.32
C CYS A 145 -1.76 -9.56 12.49
N ARG A 146 -1.65 -10.87 12.27
CA ARG A 146 -1.90 -11.88 13.32
C ARG A 146 -0.86 -11.80 14.45
N GLU A 147 0.34 -11.36 14.11
CA GLU A 147 1.40 -11.00 15.04
C GLU A 147 1.94 -9.62 14.68
N SER A 148 2.26 -8.81 15.69
CA SER A 148 2.78 -7.46 15.48
C SER A 148 4.09 -7.47 14.66
N PRO A 149 4.29 -6.52 13.74
CA PRO A 149 5.59 -6.29 13.13
C PRO A 149 6.66 -5.97 14.17
N LEU A 150 7.90 -6.43 13.95
CA LEU A 150 9.00 -6.22 14.89
C LEU A 150 9.53 -4.77 14.92
N GLU A 151 9.45 -4.03 13.82
CA GLU A 151 9.85 -2.62 13.74
C GLU A 151 8.62 -1.71 13.66
N ALA A 152 7.89 -1.77 12.54
CA ALA A 152 6.68 -0.98 12.35
C ALA A 152 5.80 -1.58 11.25
N PHE A 153 4.51 -1.26 11.23
CA PHE A 153 3.64 -1.60 10.10
C PHE A 153 4.06 -0.84 8.83
N ALA A 154 4.03 0.48 8.87
CA ALA A 154 4.54 1.33 7.80
C ALA A 154 5.82 2.02 8.26
N PHE A 155 6.94 1.75 7.58
CA PHE A 155 8.24 2.32 7.92
C PHE A 155 8.80 3.13 6.73
N PHE A 156 8.79 4.45 6.84
CA PHE A 156 9.41 5.34 5.87
C PHE A 156 10.84 5.68 6.28
N TYR A 157 11.81 5.10 5.59
CA TYR A 157 13.23 5.37 5.79
C TYR A 157 13.86 5.92 4.50
N PRO A 158 14.55 7.07 4.51
CA PRO A 158 14.67 7.98 5.63
C PRO A 158 13.48 8.96 5.75
N ARG A 159 12.74 9.25 4.68
CA ARG A 159 11.86 10.44 4.61
C ARG A 159 10.59 10.20 3.80
N LEU A 160 9.55 10.96 4.16
CA LEU A 160 8.29 11.08 3.46
C LEU A 160 8.10 12.54 3.05
N ASN A 161 8.11 12.86 1.77
CA ASN A 161 7.87 14.20 1.24
C ASN A 161 6.43 14.32 0.76
N LEU A 162 5.76 15.41 1.12
CA LEU A 162 4.34 15.62 0.83
C LEU A 162 4.09 17.02 0.24
N ARG A 163 3.38 17.08 -0.88
CA ARG A 163 2.95 18.34 -1.51
C ARG A 163 1.48 18.29 -1.89
N ASP A 164 0.66 19.09 -1.22
CA ASP A 164 -0.79 19.15 -1.44
C ASP A 164 -1.39 17.74 -1.54
N SER A 165 -0.98 16.83 -0.65
CA SER A 165 -1.22 15.39 -0.78
C SER A 165 -1.44 14.75 0.57
N THR A 166 -2.06 13.58 0.58
CA THR A 166 -2.50 12.90 1.80
C THR A 166 -1.85 11.54 1.96
N VAL A 167 -1.42 11.22 3.18
CA VAL A 167 -1.09 9.87 3.62
C VAL A 167 -2.07 9.50 4.72
N SER A 168 -2.75 8.37 4.55
CA SER A 168 -3.71 7.88 5.54
C SER A 168 -3.37 6.47 6.00
N VAL A 169 -3.45 6.26 7.31
CA VAL A 169 -3.20 4.96 7.95
C VAL A 169 -4.36 4.67 8.90
N SER A 170 -5.27 3.76 8.55
CA SER A 170 -6.52 3.60 9.30
C SER A 170 -7.00 2.18 9.48
N GLY A 171 -7.68 1.88 10.59
CA GLY A 171 -8.35 0.59 10.79
C GLY A 171 -7.42 -0.63 10.80
N ASN A 172 -6.09 -0.45 10.92
CA ASN A 172 -5.15 -1.56 10.91
C ASN A 172 -5.04 -2.17 12.31
N GLN A 173 -4.95 -3.50 12.39
CA GLN A 173 -5.04 -4.24 13.64
C GLN A 173 -3.89 -5.21 13.81
N PHE A 174 -3.26 -5.23 14.99
CA PHE A 174 -2.33 -6.28 15.38
C PHE A 174 -2.98 -7.17 16.45
N MET A 175 -3.14 -8.47 16.18
CA MET A 175 -3.87 -9.38 17.08
C MET A 175 -3.06 -9.77 18.33
N SER A 176 -1.74 -9.89 18.19
CA SER A 176 -0.86 -10.28 19.29
C SER A 176 0.43 -9.46 19.25
N SER A 177 1.03 -9.26 20.43
CA SER A 177 2.27 -8.49 20.56
C SER A 177 3.25 -9.16 21.51
N THR A 178 4.53 -9.06 21.16
CA THR A 178 5.67 -9.43 22.00
C THR A 178 6.67 -8.28 22.20
N VAL A 179 6.50 -7.16 21.49
CA VAL A 179 7.45 -6.02 21.41
C VAL A 179 6.71 -4.69 21.21
N SER A 180 7.42 -3.56 21.28
CA SER A 180 6.84 -2.22 21.03
C SER A 180 6.22 -2.13 19.63
N GLN A 181 4.96 -1.70 19.54
CA GLN A 181 4.22 -1.72 18.28
C GLN A 181 4.08 -0.32 17.68
N THR A 182 4.74 -0.10 16.55
CA THR A 182 4.68 1.18 15.82
C THR A 182 3.83 1.02 14.56
N MET A 183 2.72 1.75 14.46
CA MET A 183 1.86 1.72 13.28
C MET A 183 2.48 2.46 12.10
N LEU A 184 3.02 3.65 12.38
CA LEU A 184 3.71 4.48 11.38
C LEU A 184 5.00 5.03 11.98
N GLN A 185 6.10 4.76 11.30
CA GLN A 185 7.42 5.30 11.61
C GLN A 185 7.97 6.09 10.44
N ILE A 186 8.43 7.32 10.70
CA ILE A 186 9.11 8.17 9.74
C ILE A 186 10.44 8.63 10.35
N SER A 187 11.57 8.17 9.83
CA SER A 187 12.85 8.33 10.53
C SER A 187 13.41 9.74 10.55
N LYS A 188 13.23 10.51 9.48
CA LYS A 188 13.80 11.86 9.35
C LYS A 188 12.73 12.86 8.92
N ARG A 189 13.00 14.13 9.23
CA ARG A 189 12.22 15.28 8.74
C ARG A 189 12.12 15.24 7.21
N PRO A 190 11.07 15.78 6.59
CA PRO A 190 10.99 15.84 5.13
C PRO A 190 12.10 16.73 4.56
N HIS A 191 12.49 16.49 3.31
CA HIS A 191 13.20 17.50 2.54
C HIS A 191 12.22 18.54 2.00
N ASP A 192 10.98 18.12 1.78
CA ASP A 192 9.97 18.86 1.05
C ASP A 192 8.60 18.56 1.66
N LEU A 193 7.97 19.58 2.23
CA LEU A 193 6.67 19.51 2.85
C LEU A 193 5.91 20.80 2.58
N THR A 194 4.81 20.71 1.83
CA THR A 194 3.93 21.85 1.50
C THR A 194 2.49 21.35 1.54
N ASN A 195 1.67 21.86 2.45
CA ASN A 195 0.25 21.44 2.62
C ASN A 195 0.05 19.91 2.64
N GLY A 196 1.04 19.17 3.16
CA GLY A 196 0.96 17.71 3.28
C GLY A 196 0.14 17.31 4.49
N VAL A 197 -0.70 16.29 4.35
CA VAL A 197 -1.58 15.80 5.41
C VAL A 197 -1.24 14.36 5.75
N ILE A 198 -1.03 14.08 7.04
CA ILE A 198 -0.96 12.72 7.57
C ILE A 198 -2.16 12.53 8.51
N VAL A 199 -3.01 11.56 8.20
CA VAL A 199 -4.15 11.18 9.05
C VAL A 199 -4.00 9.73 9.48
N ALA A 200 -4.07 9.48 10.78
CA ALA A 200 -4.17 8.15 11.32
C ALA A 200 -5.50 8.01 12.09
N ALA A 201 -6.21 6.90 11.90
CA ALA A 201 -7.50 6.72 12.56
C ALA A 201 -7.76 5.25 12.92
N CYS A 202 -8.24 4.99 14.13
CA CYS A 202 -8.72 3.67 14.53
C CYS A 202 -7.73 2.51 14.28
N ASN A 203 -6.44 2.74 14.54
CA ASN A 203 -5.43 1.68 14.48
C ASN A 203 -5.29 1.06 15.87
N THR A 204 -5.38 -0.25 15.95
CA THR A 204 -5.40 -0.96 17.23
C THR A 204 -4.32 -2.02 17.33
N VAL A 205 -3.90 -2.26 18.55
CA VAL A 205 -2.99 -3.32 18.95
C VAL A 205 -3.68 -4.19 19.99
N THR A 206 -3.38 -5.49 19.98
CA THR A 206 -4.07 -6.52 20.78
C THR A 206 -5.60 -6.48 20.63
N GLY A 207 -6.08 -5.91 19.51
CA GLY A 207 -7.49 -5.72 19.18
C GLY A 207 -8.20 -4.56 19.90
N VAL A 208 -7.54 -3.88 20.85
CA VAL A 208 -8.21 -2.85 21.68
C VAL A 208 -7.33 -1.65 22.05
N GLU A 209 -6.02 -1.82 22.19
CA GLU A 209 -5.10 -0.75 22.57
C GLU A 209 -4.80 0.17 21.39
N GLU A 210 -4.64 1.47 21.64
CA GLU A 210 -4.26 2.41 20.59
C GLU A 210 -2.81 2.16 20.12
N ALA A 211 -2.58 2.20 18.80
CA ALA A 211 -1.26 1.98 18.24
C ALA A 211 -0.32 3.18 18.39
N ASN A 212 0.99 2.95 18.47
CA ASN A 212 1.98 4.04 18.58
C ASN A 212 2.38 4.59 17.21
N TYR A 213 2.82 5.87 17.20
CA TYR A 213 3.28 6.56 15.99
C TYR A 213 4.60 7.28 16.26
N ALA A 214 5.63 7.00 15.46
CA ALA A 214 6.93 7.64 15.52
C ALA A 214 7.10 8.61 14.35
N ILE A 215 6.51 9.80 14.48
CA ILE A 215 6.41 10.80 13.41
C ILE A 215 7.13 12.09 13.85
N PRO A 216 8.06 12.65 13.03
CA PRO A 216 8.65 13.95 13.31
C PRO A 216 7.58 15.05 13.43
N SER A 217 7.67 15.89 14.46
CA SER A 217 6.65 16.90 14.79
C SER A 217 6.32 17.88 13.65
N VAL A 218 7.26 18.09 12.72
CA VAL A 218 7.07 18.94 11.53
C VAL A 218 5.92 18.49 10.61
N TYR A 219 5.52 17.21 10.64
CA TYR A 219 4.38 16.73 9.85
C TYR A 219 3.02 17.08 10.46
N ASN A 220 2.96 17.43 11.76
CA ASN A 220 1.73 17.74 12.48
C ASN A 220 0.56 16.76 12.19
N PRO A 221 0.74 15.44 12.46
CA PRO A 221 -0.24 14.43 12.07
C PRO A 221 -1.56 14.58 12.84
N THR A 222 -2.67 14.28 12.17
CA THR A 222 -3.97 14.15 12.83
C THR A 222 -4.18 12.69 13.22
N ILE A 223 -4.29 12.41 14.53
CA ILE A 223 -4.49 11.06 15.06
C ILE A 223 -5.88 11.01 15.70
N LEU A 224 -6.74 10.14 15.19
CA LEU A 224 -8.14 10.00 15.57
C LEU A 224 -8.35 8.61 16.19
N ASN A 225 -9.24 8.56 17.19
CA ASN A 225 -9.69 7.31 17.77
C ASN A 225 -10.78 6.65 16.88
N CYS A 226 -11.30 5.50 17.30
CA CYS A 226 -12.37 4.79 16.59
C CYS A 226 -13.78 5.39 16.78
N SER A 227 -13.93 6.49 17.53
CA SER A 227 -15.24 7.05 17.85
C SER A 227 -15.90 7.75 16.65
N ASP A 228 -15.07 8.27 15.73
CA ASP A 228 -15.50 8.75 14.42
C ASP A 228 -14.88 7.85 13.35
N PRO A 229 -15.59 6.81 12.89
CA PRO A 229 -15.04 5.88 11.91
C PRO A 229 -14.84 6.53 10.53
N CYS A 230 -15.40 7.72 10.28
CA CYS A 230 -15.52 8.32 8.96
C CYS A 230 -14.73 9.62 8.79
N ALA A 231 -13.46 9.60 9.18
CA ALA A 231 -12.53 10.63 8.72
C ALA A 231 -12.38 10.55 7.19
N LEU A 232 -12.95 11.50 6.45
CA LEU A 232 -12.93 11.58 4.98
C LEU A 232 -11.61 11.13 4.35
N ALA A 233 -10.50 11.68 4.84
CA ALA A 233 -9.15 11.44 4.34
C ALA A 233 -8.63 10.00 4.50
N THR A 234 -9.34 9.15 5.28
CA THR A 234 -8.98 7.75 5.52
C THR A 234 -9.75 6.78 4.64
N SER A 235 -10.91 7.19 4.10
CA SER A 235 -11.80 6.33 3.33
C SER A 235 -11.93 6.75 1.86
N CYS A 236 -11.86 8.06 1.58
CA CYS A 236 -12.08 8.63 0.27
C CYS A 236 -10.81 9.30 -0.26
N PHE A 237 -10.51 9.12 -1.55
CA PHE A 237 -9.42 9.84 -2.20
C PHE A 237 -9.77 11.33 -2.33
N PRO A 238 -9.07 12.26 -1.63
CA PRO A 238 -9.53 13.65 -1.54
C PRO A 238 -9.63 14.37 -2.89
N ALA A 239 -8.76 14.01 -3.85
CA ALA A 239 -8.73 14.64 -5.17
C ALA A 239 -10.02 14.47 -5.99
N TYR A 240 -10.70 13.34 -5.81
CA TYR A 240 -11.88 12.98 -6.59
C TYR A 240 -13.12 12.76 -5.72
N THR A 241 -13.16 13.36 -4.53
CA THR A 241 -14.31 13.28 -3.62
C THR A 241 -14.98 14.64 -3.50
N THR A 242 -16.30 14.70 -3.74
CA THR A 242 -17.11 15.92 -3.59
C THR A 242 -17.66 16.08 -2.18
N THR A 243 -18.21 14.99 -1.64
CA THR A 243 -18.75 14.88 -0.28
C THR A 243 -18.56 13.45 0.20
N ALA A 244 -18.50 13.21 1.50
CA ALA A 244 -18.83 11.89 2.03
C ALA A 244 -19.89 12.01 3.11
N SER A 245 -20.70 10.96 3.24
CA SER A 245 -21.67 10.87 4.31
C SER A 245 -20.97 10.65 5.65
N SER A 246 -21.47 11.33 6.69
CA SER A 246 -21.16 10.96 8.08
C SER A 246 -21.65 9.56 8.41
N ASP A 247 -22.72 9.11 7.74
CA ASP A 247 -23.32 7.80 7.92
C ASP A 247 -22.69 6.79 6.95
N GLY A 248 -21.81 5.93 7.48
CA GLY A 248 -21.25 4.79 6.74
C GLY A 248 -20.04 5.07 5.85
N CYS A 249 -19.42 6.25 5.96
CA CYS A 249 -18.18 6.64 5.26
C CYS A 249 -18.26 6.55 3.73
N ALA A 250 -19.46 6.69 3.16
CA ALA A 250 -19.65 6.54 1.72
C ALA A 250 -19.19 7.80 0.98
N CYS A 251 -18.31 7.63 -0.01
CA CYS A 251 -17.76 8.71 -0.80
C CYS A 251 -18.64 9.02 -2.01
N ALA A 252 -18.96 10.30 -2.23
CA ALA A 252 -19.56 10.77 -3.47
C ALA A 252 -18.46 11.28 -4.40
N CYS A 253 -18.23 10.59 -5.50
CA CYS A 253 -17.11 10.89 -6.38
C CYS A 253 -17.38 12.09 -7.29
N ALA A 254 -16.34 12.89 -7.51
CA ALA A 254 -16.29 13.90 -8.55
C ALA A 254 -16.10 13.22 -9.92
N GLU A 255 -16.18 14.02 -10.99
CA GLU A 255 -15.83 13.55 -12.34
C GLU A 255 -14.41 12.96 -12.36
N GLY A 256 -14.27 11.75 -12.91
CA GLY A 256 -13.01 11.01 -12.95
C GLY A 256 -12.70 10.15 -11.73
N GLY A 257 -13.50 10.22 -10.66
CA GLY A 257 -13.41 9.31 -9.52
C GLY A 257 -14.17 8.01 -9.75
N HIS A 258 -13.58 6.88 -9.33
CA HIS A 258 -14.11 5.54 -9.55
C HIS A 258 -14.21 4.72 -8.27
N GLY A 259 -15.33 3.99 -8.11
CA GLY A 259 -15.57 3.06 -7.00
C GLY A 259 -15.78 3.75 -5.65
N ASP A 260 -15.88 2.96 -4.59
CA ASP A 260 -16.28 3.42 -3.26
C ASP A 260 -15.30 4.42 -2.63
N ALA A 261 -14.02 4.36 -3.00
CA ALA A 261 -12.98 5.26 -2.51
C ALA A 261 -12.65 6.41 -3.49
N CYS A 262 -13.39 6.55 -4.59
CA CYS A 262 -13.16 7.56 -5.62
C CYS A 262 -11.73 7.57 -6.20
N LEU A 263 -11.21 6.40 -6.51
CA LEU A 263 -9.87 6.24 -7.09
C LEU A 263 -9.79 6.84 -8.50
N PRO A 264 -8.60 7.23 -8.98
CA PRO A 264 -8.47 7.89 -10.28
C PRO A 264 -8.70 6.96 -11.49
N VAL A 265 -8.78 5.65 -11.23
CA VAL A 265 -9.03 4.58 -12.20
C VAL A 265 -9.86 3.50 -11.54
N SER A 266 -10.70 2.80 -12.31
CA SER A 266 -11.48 1.67 -11.80
C SER A 266 -10.58 0.50 -11.46
N VAL A 267 -10.81 -0.12 -10.29
CA VAL A 267 -10.12 -1.34 -9.87
C VAL A 267 -10.91 -2.54 -10.38
N PRO A 268 -10.31 -3.42 -11.21
CA PRO A 268 -10.99 -4.64 -11.63
C PRO A 268 -11.22 -5.55 -10.41
N GLU A 269 -12.47 -6.00 -10.23
CA GLU A 269 -12.81 -6.97 -9.20
C GLU A 269 -12.33 -8.38 -9.59
N PRO A 270 -12.06 -9.26 -8.62
CA PRO A 270 -11.71 -10.65 -8.90
C PRO A 270 -12.79 -11.30 -9.77
N PRO A 271 -12.42 -12.12 -10.77
CA PRO A 271 -13.39 -12.88 -11.52
C PRO A 271 -14.19 -13.75 -10.56
N SER A 272 -15.52 -13.79 -10.73
CA SER A 272 -16.34 -14.78 -10.03
C SER A 272 -15.90 -16.17 -10.47
N ILE A 273 -16.11 -17.18 -9.61
CA ILE A 273 -15.73 -18.58 -9.91
C ILE A 273 -16.40 -19.09 -11.21
N ASP A 274 -17.48 -18.44 -11.65
CA ASP A 274 -18.21 -18.74 -12.87
C ASP A 274 -17.56 -18.22 -14.17
N ASP A 275 -16.54 -17.36 -14.09
CA ASP A 275 -15.90 -16.69 -15.23
C ASP A 275 -14.47 -17.22 -15.49
N ALA A 276 -14.34 -18.55 -15.38
CA ALA A 276 -13.07 -19.29 -15.29
C ALA A 276 -12.20 -19.32 -16.57
N ASP A 277 -12.59 -18.60 -17.63
CA ASP A 277 -12.01 -18.67 -18.97
C ASP A 277 -10.88 -17.66 -19.24
N LEU A 278 -10.55 -16.75 -18.30
CA LEU A 278 -9.61 -15.65 -18.56
C LEU A 278 -8.23 -15.73 -17.88
N CYS A 279 -7.89 -16.81 -17.17
CA CYS A 279 -6.60 -16.88 -16.47
C CYS A 279 -5.61 -17.86 -17.13
N LEU A 280 -4.38 -17.39 -17.37
CA LEU A 280 -3.19 -18.23 -17.54
C LEU A 280 -3.04 -19.14 -16.32
N ARG A 281 -3.07 -20.46 -16.52
CA ARG A 281 -2.86 -21.47 -15.48
C ARG A 281 -1.48 -22.11 -15.62
N ASP A 282 -0.97 -22.62 -14.51
CA ASP A 282 0.23 -23.49 -14.48
C ASP A 282 1.52 -22.89 -15.07
N VAL A 283 1.75 -21.58 -14.89
CA VAL A 283 3.03 -20.96 -15.26
C VAL A 283 4.11 -21.41 -14.27
N ARG A 284 4.90 -22.39 -14.67
CA ARG A 284 6.14 -22.78 -13.99
C ARG A 284 7.31 -22.03 -14.63
N VAL A 285 8.02 -21.24 -13.83
CA VAL A 285 9.29 -20.64 -14.25
C VAL A 285 10.40 -21.54 -13.70
N ASP A 286 10.88 -22.45 -14.52
CA ASP A 286 12.08 -23.22 -14.20
C ASP A 286 13.32 -22.31 -14.34
N VAL A 287 14.21 -22.39 -13.35
CA VAL A 287 15.46 -21.61 -13.25
C VAL A 287 16.59 -22.33 -13.95
#